data_AF-A0A955I4A7-F1
#
_entry.id   AF-A0A955I4A7-F1
#
_cell.length_a   1.000
_cell.length_b   1.000
_cell.length_c   1.000
_cell.angle_alpha   90.00
_cell.angle_beta   90.00
_cell.angle_gamma   90.00
#
_symmetry.space_group_name_H-M   'P 1'
#
loop_
_entity.id
_entity.type
_entity.pdbx_description
1 polymer ?
#
loop_
_entity_poly.entity_id
_entity_poly.type
_entity_poly.pdbx_seq_one_letter_code
_entity_poly.pdbx_strand_id
1 'polypeptide(L)'
;MVGDVVDTSKFRRSKQMKGQQKREKSLEDITQTLVDRTGQEVSIPEGLSVKEFSDKVGVPLARVIQELMKNGMLVTLNSQIDFDTCFLIGEAL
;
A
#
# COMPACT_ATOMS: atom_id res chain seq x y z
N MET A 1 -33.48 -3.35 47.40
CA MET A 1 -34.11 -2.83 46.17
C MET A 1 -34.26 -4.00 45.22
N VAL A 2 -35.49 -4.50 45.09
CA VAL A 2 -35.87 -5.67 44.31
C VAL A 2 -36.89 -5.18 43.28
N GLY A 3 -36.66 -5.53 42.02
CA GLY A 3 -37.71 -5.74 41.02
C GLY A 3 -38.33 -4.51 40.37
N ASP A 4 -38.02 -4.33 39.09
CA ASP A 4 -39.05 -4.07 38.07
C ASP A 4 -38.61 -4.75 36.76
N VAL A 5 -39.36 -5.78 36.40
CA VAL A 5 -39.40 -6.43 35.09
C VAL A 5 -40.83 -6.25 34.59
N VAL A 6 -41.02 -5.77 33.36
CA VAL A 6 -41.77 -6.45 32.28
C VAL A 6 -42.28 -5.44 31.23
N ASP A 7 -41.69 -5.58 30.03
CA ASP A 7 -42.32 -5.71 28.71
C ASP A 7 -43.52 -4.82 28.34
N THR A 8 -43.44 -4.18 27.17
CA THR A 8 -44.33 -4.46 26.02
C THR A 8 -44.17 -3.38 24.95
N SER A 9 -43.69 -3.74 23.74
CA SER A 9 -44.36 -3.41 22.46
C SER A 9 -43.53 -3.79 21.21
N LYS A 10 -43.80 -5.00 20.74
CA LYS A 10 -44.15 -5.41 19.36
C LYS A 10 -43.50 -4.70 18.15
N PHE A 11 -42.70 -5.50 17.44
CA PHE A 11 -42.79 -5.81 16.00
C PHE A 11 -43.40 -4.77 15.05
N ARG A 12 -42.55 -4.20 14.17
CA ARG A 12 -42.92 -3.93 12.77
C ARG A 12 -41.90 -4.56 11.83
N ARG A 13 -42.38 -5.55 11.10
CA ARG A 13 -41.69 -6.32 10.06
C ARG A 13 -41.77 -5.57 8.72
N SER A 14 -40.75 -5.78 7.91
CA SER A 14 -40.77 -5.75 6.43
C SER A 14 -40.59 -4.42 5.70
N LYS A 15 -39.39 -4.31 5.08
CA LYS A 15 -39.07 -3.88 3.69
C LYS A 15 -37.76 -3.08 3.73
N GLN A 16 -36.81 -3.15 2.83
CA GLN A 16 -36.54 -3.99 1.66
C GLN A 16 -35.20 -3.45 1.15
N MET A 17 -34.21 -4.35 1.07
CA MET A 17 -33.16 -4.41 0.05
C MET A 17 -32.10 -3.30 -0.14
N LYS A 18 -30.92 -3.85 -0.48
CA LYS A 18 -29.94 -3.40 -1.48
C LYS A 18 -28.85 -2.45 -1.01
N GLY A 19 -27.68 -3.05 -0.87
CA GLY A 19 -26.40 -2.41 -1.12
C GLY A 19 -25.37 -2.91 -0.13
N GLN A 20 -24.21 -3.29 -0.62
CA GLN A 20 -22.98 -3.51 0.16
C GLN A 20 -22.75 -4.93 0.71
N GLN A 21 -23.07 -5.96 -0.09
CA GLN A 21 -22.16 -7.12 -0.15
C GLN A 21 -20.97 -6.73 -1.03
N LYS A 22 -19.99 -6.06 -0.43
CA LYS A 22 -18.65 -5.87 -1.03
C LYS A 22 -17.62 -5.97 0.09
N ARG A 23 -17.61 -7.13 0.74
CA ARG A 23 -16.69 -7.45 1.83
C ARG A 23 -16.25 -8.90 1.66
N GLU A 24 -15.35 -9.14 0.71
CA GLU A 24 -14.33 -10.18 0.79
C GLU A 24 -13.40 -10.08 -0.43
N LYS A 25 -12.41 -9.22 -0.30
CA LYS A 25 -11.09 -9.51 -0.87
C LYS A 25 -10.09 -9.23 0.25
N SER A 26 -10.13 -10.11 1.25
CA SER A 26 -8.93 -10.47 2.01
C SER A 26 -7.94 -11.02 1.01
N LEU A 27 -7.02 -10.19 0.56
CA LEU A 27 -5.72 -10.64 0.11
C LEU A 27 -4.77 -9.65 0.76
N GLU A 28 -3.84 -10.22 1.50
CA GLU A 28 -2.91 -9.52 2.33
C GLU A 28 -2.02 -8.63 1.45
N ASP A 29 -2.32 -7.33 1.37
CA ASP A 29 -1.36 -6.34 0.89
C ASP A 29 -0.26 -6.27 1.95
N ILE A 30 0.71 -7.17 1.82
CA ILE A 30 2.01 -7.15 2.50
C ILE A 30 2.69 -5.86 2.04
N THR A 31 2.29 -4.75 2.64
CA THR A 31 2.83 -3.43 2.39
C THR A 31 4.15 -3.36 3.15
N GLN A 32 5.19 -3.81 2.48
CA GLN A 32 6.55 -3.67 2.98
C GLN A 32 6.93 -2.19 2.85
N THR A 33 7.33 -1.63 3.97
CA THR A 33 7.49 -0.19 4.14
C THR A 33 8.96 0.16 4.01
N LEU A 34 9.30 1.04 3.06
CA LEU A 34 10.62 1.66 2.96
C LEU A 34 10.59 3.03 3.63
N VAL A 35 11.67 3.48 4.28
CA VAL A 35 11.78 4.82 4.85
C VAL A 35 12.62 5.71 3.93
N ASP A 36 12.10 6.88 3.56
CA ASP A 36 12.85 7.87 2.77
C ASP A 36 13.90 8.62 3.63
N ARG A 37 14.69 9.49 3.00
CA ARG A 37 15.69 10.34 3.68
C ARG A 37 15.12 11.35 4.69
N THR A 38 13.80 11.57 4.69
CA THR A 38 13.06 12.39 5.64
C THR A 38 12.36 11.55 6.73
N GLY A 39 12.47 10.22 6.68
CA GLY A 39 11.83 9.28 7.60
C GLY A 39 10.39 8.94 7.23
N GLN A 40 9.94 9.18 5.99
CA GLN A 40 8.59 8.86 5.54
C GLN A 40 8.48 7.44 4.99
N GLU A 41 7.43 6.74 5.43
CA GLU A 41 7.05 5.42 4.95
C GLU A 41 6.56 5.48 3.49
N VAL A 42 7.35 4.93 2.57
CA VAL A 42 7.04 4.82 1.15
C VAL A 42 6.45 3.44 0.87
N SER A 43 5.17 3.42 0.47
CA SER A 43 4.50 2.22 -0.01
C SER A 43 4.90 1.92 -1.45
N ILE A 44 5.58 0.79 -1.64
CA ILE A 44 6.03 0.29 -2.94
C ILE A 44 5.11 -0.88 -3.36
N PRO A 45 4.44 -0.80 -4.52
CA PRO A 45 3.63 -1.90 -5.05
C PRO A 45 4.51 -3.06 -5.55
N GLU A 46 3.90 -4.20 -5.95
CA GLU A 46 4.62 -5.39 -6.45
C GLU A 46 5.63 -5.08 -7.59
N GLY A 47 5.35 -4.05 -8.38
CA GLY A 47 6.29 -3.44 -9.31
C GLY A 47 5.82 -2.06 -9.75
N LEU A 48 6.77 -1.16 -9.97
CA LEU A 48 6.56 0.20 -10.48
C LEU A 48 7.68 0.61 -11.42
N SER A 49 7.49 1.67 -12.19
CA SER A 49 8.56 2.19 -13.04
C SER A 49 9.66 2.89 -12.21
N VAL A 50 10.88 2.93 -12.76
CA VAL A 50 12.00 3.68 -12.16
C VAL A 50 11.63 5.14 -11.92
N LYS A 51 10.86 5.76 -12.82
CA LYS A 51 10.32 7.11 -12.63
C LYS A 51 9.44 7.21 -11.40
N GLU A 52 8.45 6.34 -11.28
CA GLU A 52 7.51 6.35 -10.15
C GLU A 52 8.23 6.08 -8.82
N PHE A 53 9.24 5.22 -8.83
CA PHE A 53 10.07 4.97 -7.65
C PHE A 53 10.80 6.23 -7.22
N SER A 54 11.50 6.89 -8.15
CA SER A 54 12.19 8.16 -7.89
C SER A 54 11.26 9.23 -7.34
N ASP A 55 10.06 9.38 -7.91
CA ASP A 55 9.04 10.33 -7.46
C ASP A 55 8.55 9.99 -6.03
N LYS A 56 8.39 8.69 -5.71
CA LYS A 56 7.92 8.20 -4.41
C LYS A 56 8.95 8.36 -3.28
N VAL A 57 10.23 8.08 -3.54
CA VAL A 57 11.30 8.20 -2.53
C VAL A 57 11.87 9.62 -2.42
N GLY A 58 11.44 10.54 -3.30
CA GLY A 58 11.93 11.93 -3.30
C GLY A 58 13.40 12.08 -3.69
N VAL A 59 13.98 11.08 -4.37
CA VAL A 59 15.37 11.04 -4.79
C VAL A 59 15.46 11.36 -6.28
N PRO A 60 16.43 12.18 -6.75
CA PRO A 60 16.58 12.47 -8.17
C PRO A 60 16.72 11.21 -9.03
N LEU A 61 15.97 11.13 -10.13
CA LEU A 61 15.96 9.98 -11.04
C LEU A 61 17.37 9.56 -11.48
N ALA A 62 18.24 10.53 -11.74
CA ALA A 62 19.62 10.26 -12.11
C ALA A 62 20.40 9.47 -11.02
N ARG A 63 20.13 9.72 -9.73
CA ARG A 63 20.76 9.00 -8.62
C ARG A 63 20.22 7.56 -8.53
N VAL A 64 18.92 7.38 -8.69
CA VAL A 64 18.28 6.05 -8.75
C VAL A 64 18.89 5.22 -9.89
N ILE A 65 18.98 5.79 -11.10
CA ILE A 65 19.55 5.10 -12.26
C ILE A 65 21.04 4.77 -12.01
N GLN A 66 21.80 5.69 -11.39
CA GLN A 66 23.20 5.43 -11.05
C GLN A 66 23.36 4.24 -10.10
N GLU A 67 22.52 4.11 -9.07
CA GLU A 67 22.58 2.95 -8.18
C GLU A 67 22.14 1.66 -8.86
N LEU A 68 21.10 1.70 -9.70
CA LEU A 68 20.71 0.55 -10.50
C LEU A 68 21.85 0.08 -11.42
N MET A 69 22.55 1.01 -12.07
CA MET A 69 23.70 0.70 -12.92
C MET A 69 24.88 0.12 -12.14
N LYS A 70 25.16 0.62 -10.92
CA LYS A 70 26.21 0.04 -10.04
C LYS A 70 25.89 -1.39 -9.62
N ASN A 71 24.61 -1.72 -9.47
CA ASN A 71 24.12 -3.07 -9.23
C ASN A 71 24.03 -3.92 -10.52
N GLY A 72 24.57 -3.44 -11.65
CA GLY A 72 24.60 -4.17 -12.92
C GLY A 72 23.29 -4.14 -13.70
N MET A 73 22.30 -3.35 -13.27
CA MET A 73 21.01 -3.23 -13.95
C MET A 73 20.99 -2.01 -14.87
N LEU A 74 20.99 -2.27 -16.18
CA LEU A 74 20.73 -1.25 -17.17
C LEU A 74 19.21 -1.08 -17.33
N VAL A 75 18.70 0.07 -16.90
CA VAL A 75 17.28 0.39 -16.94
C VAL A 75 17.02 1.67 -17.74
N THR A 76 15.78 1.80 -18.20
CA THR A 76 15.25 3.04 -18.78
C THR A 76 14.28 3.69 -17.79
N LEU A 77 13.90 4.94 -18.04
CA LEU A 77 12.98 5.70 -17.19
C LEU A 77 11.66 4.96 -16.91
N ASN A 78 11.11 4.26 -17.92
CA ASN A 78 9.85 3.53 -17.80
C ASN A 78 10.04 2.02 -17.55
N SER A 79 11.27 1.56 -17.29
CA SER A 79 11.50 0.16 -16.94
C SER A 79 10.78 -0.15 -15.62
N GLN A 80 10.02 -1.25 -15.59
CA GLN A 80 9.48 -1.74 -14.33
C GLN A 80 10.58 -2.36 -13.48
N ILE A 81 10.54 -2.05 -12.19
CA ILE A 81 11.35 -2.63 -11.13
C ILE A 81 10.41 -3.15 -10.05
N ASP A 82 10.80 -4.27 -9.47
CA ASP A 82 10.09 -4.98 -8.41
C ASP A 82 10.45 -4.42 -7.02
N PHE A 83 9.70 -4.86 -6.00
CA PHE A 83 9.93 -4.45 -4.62
C PHE A 83 11.36 -4.78 -4.13
N ASP A 84 11.87 -5.99 -4.39
CA ASP A 84 13.18 -6.40 -3.88
C ASP A 84 14.29 -5.53 -4.46
N THR A 85 14.18 -5.21 -5.75
CA THR A 85 15.02 -4.21 -6.40
C THR A 85 14.91 -2.86 -5.68
N CYS A 86 13.69 -2.31 -5.56
CA CYS A 86 13.45 -1.01 -4.91
C CYS A 86 14.02 -0.95 -3.48
N PHE A 87 13.88 -2.04 -2.72
CA PHE A 87 14.41 -2.20 -1.37
C PHE A 87 15.93 -2.16 -1.38
N LEU A 88 16.57 -2.95 -2.25
CA LEU A 88 18.02 -3.03 -2.36
C LEU A 88 18.66 -1.68 -2.70
N ILE A 89 18.13 -0.97 -3.70
CA ILE A 89 18.63 0.36 -4.05
C ILE A 89 18.23 1.40 -3.02
N GLY A 90 17.05 1.30 -2.39
CA GLY A 90 16.60 2.21 -1.34
C GLY A 90 17.58 2.33 -0.17
N GLU A 91 18.15 1.21 0.28
CA GLU A 91 19.17 1.19 1.35
C GLU A 91 20.47 1.92 0.97
N ALA A 92 20.75 2.05 -0.33
CA ALA A 92 21.94 2.71 -0.86
C ALA A 92 21.75 4.20 -1.19
N LEU A 93 20.50 4.70 -1.22
CA LEU A 93 20.15 6.06 -1.67
C LEU A 93 20.28 7.13 -0.59
#